data_AF-A0A649RDD8-F1
#
_entry.id   AF-A0A649RDD8-F1
#
_cell.length_a   1.000
_cell.length_b   1.000
_cell.length_c   1.000
_cell.angle_alpha   90.00
_cell.angle_beta   90.00
_cell.angle_gamma   90.00
#
_symmetry.space_group_name_H-M   'P 1'
#
loop_
_entity.id
_entity.type
_entity.pdbx_description
1 polymer ?
#
loop_
_entity_poly.entity_id
_entity_poly.type
_entity_poly.pdbx_seq_one_letter_code
_entity_poly.pdbx_strand_id
1 'polypeptide(L)'
;LIKYDMSKSANSDLQHSFICLNTQFTLYHFRILQHFNTNVGEYSVIFTSGTTQCLKTIAESFSFKNNRNEYDANNEQTEGGRFIYLRDSHTSVLGMREIVNTNSIEFISKDELLGSIDWINKTRENFPTSKEQTSTNSLLVFPAQCNFNGFKYPLDIVEKVHNSASRSSNWFVCLDAASFVATNFLDLGKYKPDFVCLSFYKIFGYPTGLGALLVSKRGEDVLHKRYYGGGTVKIAMSEIDWHEKRNTLHERFEDGTISFLSIIALLDGFRIIKSLIPIRNGMNSMQRISMHTFTLAKFCHDTLCSLKHSNNKPVAKLYHDSNFRDISKQGGIVTFNILHDDGSYVGYAEFSCIASINNVTVRTGCFCNPGACQRHLNLTLKDLKKHYDAGHVCGDSNDLIEGIPTGAVRVSVGYMSTKCSIDHLLTIIQNCFIDKKELQSANRKDIFFENNPFTANESTLITICIFPIKSCGAFKVCNSWPLTCKGFKYDREWMIVNRNGVALTQKTSPRMCLIRPIVDENQQILILQCEEYGSIEIPLDVTKCSDLIQISTLCQSKVCGDRIQGYDCGDRVSFWLSETLGIPDLRLFRKNDKDKRLFKNSNYKGKEVKEIALANQAQFLLINVS
;
A
#
# COMPACT_ATOMS: atom_id res chain seq x y z
N LEU A 1 -34.83 57.53 5.89
CA LEU A 1 -34.87 56.43 6.88
C LEU A 1 -35.71 55.29 6.33
N ILE A 2 -35.12 54.43 5.49
CA ILE A 2 -35.74 53.17 5.06
C ILE A 2 -34.71 52.09 5.38
N LYS A 3 -34.97 51.34 6.46
CA LYS A 3 -34.18 50.15 6.82
C LYS A 3 -34.51 49.06 5.82
N TYR A 4 -33.54 48.68 4.99
CA TYR A 4 -33.60 47.46 4.20
C TYR A 4 -33.22 46.29 5.10
N ASP A 5 -34.20 45.42 5.38
CA ASP A 5 -34.05 44.24 6.24
C ASP A 5 -33.40 43.09 5.43
N MET A 6 -32.06 42.98 5.51
CA MET A 6 -31.29 41.91 4.85
C MET A 6 -31.42 40.54 5.54
N SER A 7 -32.25 40.38 6.57
CA SER A 7 -32.33 39.12 7.34
C SER A 7 -33.21 38.04 6.70
N LYS A 8 -34.08 38.39 5.73
CA LYS A 8 -35.07 37.44 5.18
C LYS A 8 -34.65 36.70 3.91
N SER A 9 -33.80 37.26 3.03
CA SER A 9 -33.41 36.55 1.79
C SER A 9 -32.21 35.62 1.97
N ALA A 10 -31.29 35.92 2.90
CA ALA A 10 -30.17 35.03 3.19
C ALA A 10 -30.62 33.70 3.84
N ASN A 11 -31.68 33.73 4.65
CA ASN A 11 -32.21 32.53 5.31
C ASN A 11 -32.92 31.56 4.36
N SER A 12 -33.60 32.06 3.31
CA SER A 12 -34.29 31.19 2.34
C SER A 12 -33.31 30.46 1.43
N ASP A 13 -32.22 31.10 1.00
CA ASP A 13 -31.20 30.49 0.14
C ASP A 13 -30.32 29.50 0.91
N LEU A 14 -30.01 29.79 2.18
CA LEU A 14 -29.36 28.84 3.09
C LEU A 14 -30.27 27.64 3.38
N GLN A 15 -31.56 27.84 3.63
CA GLN A 15 -32.51 26.72 3.78
C GLN A 15 -32.66 25.90 2.50
N HIS A 16 -32.74 26.53 1.32
CA HIS A 16 -32.86 25.81 0.05
C HIS A 16 -31.61 24.98 -0.27
N SER A 17 -30.42 25.53 -0.01
CA SER A 17 -29.17 24.78 -0.18
C SER A 17 -29.03 23.66 0.86
N PHE A 18 -29.44 23.86 2.12
CA PHE A 18 -29.48 22.81 3.15
C PHE A 18 -30.49 21.69 2.83
N ILE A 19 -31.67 22.03 2.30
CA ILE A 19 -32.70 21.06 1.88
C ILE A 19 -32.20 20.26 0.66
N CYS A 20 -31.52 20.91 -0.29
CA CYS A 20 -30.92 20.23 -1.45
C CYS A 20 -29.79 19.27 -1.02
N LEU A 21 -28.93 19.68 -0.08
CA LEU A 21 -27.90 18.85 0.52
C LEU A 21 -28.47 17.65 1.30
N ASN A 22 -29.54 17.82 2.07
CA ASN A 22 -30.20 16.71 2.78
C ASN A 22 -30.90 15.72 1.85
N THR A 23 -31.49 16.21 0.75
CA THR A 23 -32.09 15.36 -0.29
C THR A 23 -31.01 14.56 -1.03
N GLN A 24 -29.88 15.21 -1.32
CA GLN A 24 -28.70 14.57 -1.89
C GLN A 24 -28.05 13.56 -0.92
N PHE A 25 -27.95 13.87 0.37
CA PHE A 25 -27.44 12.98 1.40
C PHE A 25 -28.19 11.64 1.43
N THR A 26 -29.52 11.71 1.41
CA THR A 26 -30.42 10.56 1.33
C THR A 26 -30.17 9.74 0.06
N LEU A 27 -29.91 10.40 -1.06
CA LEU A 27 -29.62 9.75 -2.35
C LEU A 27 -28.31 8.94 -2.30
N TYR A 28 -27.23 9.44 -1.70
CA TYR A 28 -25.96 8.70 -1.63
C TYR A 28 -26.09 7.44 -0.78
N HIS A 29 -26.73 7.55 0.39
CA HIS A 29 -26.99 6.41 1.26
C HIS A 29 -27.80 5.34 0.52
N PHE A 30 -28.88 5.76 -0.16
CA PHE A 30 -29.69 4.86 -0.96
C PHE A 30 -28.89 4.17 -2.07
N ARG A 31 -28.05 4.92 -2.81
CA ARG A 31 -27.24 4.35 -3.91
C ARG A 31 -26.19 3.36 -3.43
N ILE A 32 -25.56 3.62 -2.29
CA ILE A 32 -24.59 2.70 -1.67
C ILE A 32 -25.30 1.42 -1.25
N LEU A 33 -26.41 1.52 -0.51
CA LEU A 33 -27.17 0.34 -0.05
C LEU A 33 -27.74 -0.48 -1.22
N GLN A 34 -28.24 0.19 -2.27
CA GLN A 34 -28.69 -0.46 -3.50
C GLN A 34 -27.55 -1.23 -4.19
N HIS A 35 -26.33 -0.70 -4.21
CA HIS A 35 -25.18 -1.39 -4.81
C HIS A 35 -24.87 -2.73 -4.11
N PHE A 36 -25.15 -2.83 -2.81
CA PHE A 36 -24.96 -4.03 -2.00
C PHE A 36 -26.24 -4.86 -1.82
N ASN A 37 -27.29 -4.58 -2.59
CA ASN A 37 -28.58 -5.28 -2.51
C ASN A 37 -29.24 -5.25 -1.11
N THR A 38 -29.25 -4.09 -0.47
CA THR A 38 -29.95 -3.88 0.81
C THR A 38 -30.62 -2.49 0.85
N ASN A 39 -31.22 -2.14 1.98
CA ASN A 39 -32.02 -0.92 2.17
C ASN A 39 -31.82 -0.32 3.57
N VAL A 40 -32.32 0.90 3.77
CA VAL A 40 -32.20 1.69 5.01
C VAL A 40 -32.85 1.05 6.24
N GLY A 41 -33.79 0.12 6.04
CA GLY A 41 -34.43 -0.65 7.10
C GLY A 41 -33.56 -1.79 7.63
N GLU A 42 -32.57 -2.24 6.86
CA GLU A 42 -31.66 -3.33 7.28
C GLU A 42 -30.28 -2.81 7.67
N TYR A 43 -29.76 -1.80 6.96
CA TYR A 43 -28.42 -1.26 7.18
C TYR A 43 -28.40 0.27 7.18
N SER A 44 -27.54 0.82 8.04
CA SER A 44 -27.13 2.23 8.03
C SER A 44 -25.74 2.38 7.40
N VAL A 45 -25.47 3.54 6.82
CA VAL A 45 -24.16 3.91 6.26
C VAL A 45 -23.52 4.95 7.18
N ILE A 46 -22.26 4.74 7.54
CA ILE A 46 -21.39 5.74 8.19
C ILE A 46 -20.22 5.99 7.24
N PHE A 47 -20.03 7.24 6.82
CA PHE A 47 -18.86 7.61 6.02
C PHE A 47 -17.59 7.62 6.88
N THR A 48 -16.52 7.06 6.32
CA THR A 48 -15.21 7.04 6.94
C THR A 48 -14.15 7.40 5.90
N SER A 49 -12.89 7.54 6.32
CA SER A 49 -11.75 7.73 5.41
C SER A 49 -11.34 6.45 4.67
N GLY A 50 -11.91 5.30 5.05
CA GLY A 50 -11.59 3.99 4.49
C GLY A 50 -11.80 2.85 5.48
N THR A 51 -11.59 1.62 5.01
CA THR A 51 -11.70 0.38 5.80
C THR A 51 -10.93 0.42 7.11
N THR A 52 -9.73 1.01 7.15
CA THR A 52 -8.93 1.12 8.38
C THR A 52 -9.65 1.94 9.45
N GLN A 53 -10.29 3.05 9.08
CA GLN A 53 -11.10 3.81 10.03
C GLN A 53 -12.38 3.05 10.41
N CYS A 54 -13.03 2.33 9.47
CA CYS A 54 -14.19 1.50 9.83
C CYS A 54 -13.84 0.49 10.94
N LEU A 55 -12.74 -0.25 10.76
CA LEU A 55 -12.28 -1.25 11.73
C LEU A 55 -11.89 -0.61 13.07
N LYS A 56 -11.23 0.56 13.04
CA LYS A 56 -10.90 1.33 14.25
C LYS A 56 -12.16 1.79 14.98
N THR A 57 -13.13 2.35 14.27
CA THR A 57 -14.41 2.81 14.84
C THR A 57 -15.16 1.66 15.53
N ILE A 58 -15.18 0.47 14.92
CA ILE A 58 -15.76 -0.73 15.53
C ILE A 58 -14.97 -1.10 16.79
N ALA A 59 -13.64 -1.17 16.72
CA ALA A 59 -12.81 -1.53 17.88
C ALA A 59 -13.01 -0.59 19.07
N GLU A 60 -13.16 0.71 18.82
CA GLU A 60 -13.38 1.74 19.85
C GLU A 60 -14.79 1.74 20.45
N SER A 61 -15.77 1.23 19.72
CA SER A 61 -17.19 1.43 20.06
C SER A 61 -17.95 0.14 20.34
N PHE A 62 -17.44 -1.03 19.94
CA PHE A 62 -18.15 -2.30 20.14
C PHE A 62 -18.22 -2.67 21.63
N SER A 63 -19.44 -2.88 22.13
CA SER A 63 -19.69 -3.27 23.51
C SER A 63 -19.64 -4.79 23.68
N PHE A 64 -18.56 -5.28 24.29
CA PHE A 64 -18.39 -6.69 24.66
C PHE A 64 -19.23 -7.11 25.89
N LYS A 65 -19.88 -6.16 26.56
CA LYS A 65 -20.79 -6.37 27.70
C LYS A 65 -22.24 -6.06 27.27
N ASN A 66 -23.22 -6.79 27.80
CA ASN A 66 -24.64 -6.60 27.48
C ASN A 66 -25.37 -5.65 28.46
N ASN A 67 -24.71 -5.15 29.50
CA ASN A 67 -25.32 -4.19 30.42
C ASN A 67 -25.50 -2.83 29.74
N ARG A 68 -26.76 -2.49 29.44
CA ARG A 68 -27.18 -1.20 28.88
C ARG A 68 -27.04 -0.03 29.86
N ASN A 69 -26.83 -0.32 31.15
CA ASN A 69 -26.77 0.66 32.22
C ASN A 69 -25.53 0.40 33.08
N GLU A 70 -24.38 0.99 32.73
CA GLU A 70 -23.36 1.43 33.68
C GLU A 70 -22.20 2.08 32.90
N TYR A 71 -22.14 3.41 32.97
CA TYR A 71 -20.87 4.13 32.92
C TYR A 71 -20.11 3.73 34.18
N ASP A 72 -19.47 2.56 34.15
CA ASP A 72 -18.58 2.19 35.23
C ASP A 72 -17.29 3.00 35.03
N ALA A 73 -17.23 4.15 35.69
CA ALA A 73 -16.05 4.99 35.82
C ALA A 73 -14.92 4.30 36.60
N ASN A 74 -15.18 3.09 37.12
CA ASN A 74 -14.21 2.25 37.77
C ASN A 74 -13.64 1.24 36.76
N ASN A 75 -12.34 1.34 36.54
CA ASN A 75 -11.48 0.45 35.74
C ASN A 75 -11.41 -1.00 36.28
N GLU A 76 -12.49 -1.57 36.81
CA GLU A 76 -12.51 -2.98 37.18
C GLU A 76 -12.72 -3.82 35.92
N GLN A 77 -11.66 -4.54 35.54
CA GLN A 77 -11.57 -5.47 34.43
C GLN A 77 -12.52 -6.67 34.61
N THR A 78 -13.82 -6.45 34.48
CA THR A 78 -14.81 -7.52 34.42
C THR A 78 -14.86 -8.12 33.01
N GLU A 79 -14.89 -9.46 32.95
CA GLU A 79 -14.71 -10.28 31.75
C GLU A 79 -15.77 -10.00 30.66
N GLY A 80 -15.37 -9.33 29.57
CA GLY A 80 -16.20 -9.13 28.39
C GLY A 80 -16.18 -10.33 27.42
N GLY A 81 -17.07 -10.31 26.42
CA GLY A 81 -17.10 -11.30 25.35
C GLY A 81 -15.81 -11.34 24.50
N ARG A 82 -15.75 -12.25 23.53
CA ARG A 82 -14.51 -12.61 22.81
C ARG A 82 -14.32 -11.76 21.56
N PHE A 83 -13.09 -11.32 21.30
CA PHE A 83 -12.66 -10.77 20.03
C PHE A 83 -11.82 -11.79 19.27
N ILE A 84 -12.36 -12.29 18.15
CA ILE A 84 -11.71 -13.30 17.32
C ILE A 84 -11.46 -12.72 15.93
N TYR A 85 -10.24 -12.87 15.43
CA TYR A 85 -9.90 -12.44 14.08
C TYR A 85 -9.18 -13.53 13.29
N LEU A 86 -9.35 -13.51 11.98
CA LEU A 86 -8.62 -14.43 11.12
C LEU A 86 -7.14 -14.03 11.02
N ARG A 87 -6.21 -14.99 11.19
CA ARG A 87 -4.76 -14.77 11.10
C ARG A 87 -4.32 -14.06 9.82
N ASP A 88 -5.00 -14.35 8.70
CA ASP A 88 -4.67 -13.83 7.37
C ASP A 88 -5.24 -12.41 7.11
N SER A 89 -5.86 -11.79 8.11
CA SER A 89 -6.47 -10.47 7.99
C SER A 89 -5.46 -9.36 7.69
N HIS A 90 -5.97 -8.24 7.17
CA HIS A 90 -5.19 -7.02 6.98
C HIS A 90 -4.66 -6.49 8.32
N THR A 91 -3.49 -5.83 8.31
CA THR A 91 -2.87 -5.21 9.51
C THR A 91 -3.82 -4.33 10.31
N SER A 92 -4.81 -3.69 9.67
CA SER A 92 -5.83 -2.89 10.36
C SER A 92 -6.68 -3.70 11.33
N VAL A 93 -6.93 -4.99 11.07
CA VAL A 93 -7.61 -5.91 12.01
C VAL A 93 -6.68 -6.25 13.17
N LEU A 94 -5.39 -6.45 12.91
CA LEU A 94 -4.39 -6.65 13.96
C LEU A 94 -4.28 -5.41 14.87
N GLY A 95 -4.45 -4.22 14.31
CA GLY A 95 -4.49 -2.97 15.08
C GLY A 95 -5.67 -2.87 16.04
N MET A 96 -6.79 -3.57 15.78
CA MET A 96 -7.95 -3.58 16.68
C MET A 96 -7.59 -4.14 18.06
N ARG A 97 -6.63 -5.07 18.15
CA ARG A 97 -6.19 -5.72 19.40
C ARG A 97 -5.73 -4.74 20.46
N GLU A 98 -5.23 -3.57 20.05
CA GLU A 98 -4.75 -2.53 20.97
C GLU A 98 -5.88 -1.70 21.59
N ILE A 99 -7.11 -1.78 21.05
CA ILE A 99 -8.18 -0.83 21.35
C ILE A 99 -9.48 -1.52 21.80
N VAL A 100 -9.72 -2.76 21.36
CA VAL A 100 -10.94 -3.50 21.75
C VAL A 100 -11.07 -3.60 23.25
N ASN A 101 -12.29 -3.36 23.75
CA ASN A 101 -12.58 -3.35 25.18
C ASN A 101 -12.85 -4.77 25.73
N THR A 102 -11.93 -5.71 25.48
CA THR A 102 -11.96 -7.07 26.03
C THR A 102 -10.54 -7.64 26.17
N ASN A 103 -10.32 -8.45 27.21
CA ASN A 103 -9.07 -9.17 27.42
C ASN A 103 -9.01 -10.51 26.65
N SER A 104 -10.14 -10.96 26.08
CA SER A 104 -10.23 -12.24 25.37
C SER A 104 -10.00 -12.02 23.87
N ILE A 105 -8.73 -11.87 23.49
CA ILE A 105 -8.30 -11.61 22.12
C ILE A 105 -7.64 -12.86 21.55
N GLU A 106 -8.24 -13.46 20.52
CA GLU A 106 -7.76 -14.71 19.93
C GLU A 106 -7.70 -14.56 18.41
N PHE A 107 -6.80 -15.32 17.77
CA PHE A 107 -6.81 -15.49 16.33
C PHE A 107 -7.17 -16.92 15.98
N ILE A 108 -7.77 -17.10 14.81
CA ILE A 108 -8.01 -18.41 14.21
C ILE A 108 -7.32 -18.51 12.85
N SER A 109 -6.97 -19.73 12.47
CA SER A 109 -6.46 -20.07 11.16
C SER A 109 -7.57 -20.16 10.12
N LYS A 110 -7.18 -20.19 8.84
CA LYS A 110 -8.10 -20.48 7.73
C LYS A 110 -8.81 -21.82 7.93
N ASP A 111 -8.08 -22.85 8.34
CA ASP A 111 -8.64 -24.21 8.45
C ASP A 111 -9.64 -24.30 9.61
N GLU A 112 -9.40 -23.61 10.73
CA GLU A 112 -10.37 -23.49 11.83
C GLU A 112 -11.61 -22.69 11.42
N LEU A 113 -11.47 -21.65 10.59
CA LEU A 113 -12.61 -20.89 10.08
C LEU A 113 -13.47 -21.71 9.12
N LEU A 114 -12.83 -22.54 8.27
CA LEU A 114 -13.52 -23.35 7.25
C LEU A 114 -14.01 -24.72 7.77
N GLY A 115 -13.42 -25.21 8.87
CA GLY A 115 -13.75 -26.47 9.51
C GLY A 115 -15.01 -26.41 10.40
N SER A 116 -15.03 -27.22 11.45
CA SER A 116 -16.06 -27.12 12.48
C SER A 116 -15.87 -25.84 13.28
N ILE A 117 -16.96 -25.12 13.55
CA ILE A 117 -16.93 -23.83 14.27
C ILE A 117 -16.78 -24.03 15.78
N ASP A 118 -16.17 -25.15 16.19
CA ASP A 118 -16.02 -25.58 17.58
C ASP A 118 -15.23 -24.58 18.43
N TRP A 119 -14.39 -23.75 17.80
CA TRP A 119 -13.71 -22.64 18.47
C TRP A 119 -14.68 -21.62 19.08
N ILE A 120 -15.93 -21.51 18.58
CA ILE A 120 -17.00 -20.74 19.22
C ILE A 120 -17.42 -21.38 20.55
N ASN A 121 -17.56 -22.71 20.53
CA ASN A 121 -18.04 -23.51 21.66
C ASN A 121 -16.96 -23.92 22.66
N LYS A 122 -15.68 -23.60 22.42
CA LYS A 122 -14.61 -23.71 23.41
C LYS A 122 -14.95 -22.83 24.62
N THR A 123 -15.74 -23.38 25.55
CA THR A 123 -16.00 -22.81 26.85
C THR A 123 -14.68 -22.70 27.59
N ARG A 124 -14.48 -21.61 28.34
CA ARG A 124 -13.39 -21.51 29.30
C ARG A 124 -13.58 -22.65 30.31
N GLU A 125 -12.80 -23.73 30.21
CA GLU A 125 -12.93 -24.92 31.05
C GLU A 125 -12.60 -24.70 32.55
N ASN A 126 -12.34 -23.47 33.01
CA ASN A 126 -11.76 -23.23 34.35
C ASN A 126 -12.42 -22.12 35.18
N PHE A 127 -13.73 -21.87 35.09
CA PHE A 127 -14.38 -20.91 36.00
C PHE A 127 -15.57 -21.50 36.78
N PRO A 128 -15.58 -21.36 38.11
CA PRO A 128 -16.62 -21.92 38.95
C PRO A 128 -17.95 -21.21 38.66
N THR A 129 -18.94 -21.99 38.28
CA THR A 129 -20.35 -21.65 38.13
C THR A 129 -20.92 -21.14 39.46
N SER A 130 -20.74 -19.86 39.75
CA SER A 130 -21.44 -19.18 40.84
C SER A 130 -21.44 -17.65 40.64
N LYS A 131 -22.29 -17.19 39.72
CA LYS A 131 -22.97 -15.88 39.68
C LYS A 131 -23.77 -15.81 38.37
N GLU A 132 -24.93 -15.14 38.41
CA GLU A 132 -25.84 -14.98 37.26
C GLU A 132 -25.06 -14.64 35.98
N GLN A 133 -25.07 -15.53 34.98
CA GLN A 133 -24.36 -15.31 33.72
C GLN A 133 -25.03 -14.17 32.95
N THR A 134 -24.50 -12.96 33.10
CA THR A 134 -24.79 -11.86 32.19
C THR A 134 -24.35 -12.27 30.80
N SER A 135 -25.29 -12.31 29.85
CA SER A 135 -25.00 -12.54 28.44
C SER A 135 -23.93 -11.53 27.95
N THR A 136 -22.97 -11.97 27.16
CA THR A 136 -21.89 -11.12 26.61
C THR A 136 -22.05 -10.96 25.09
N ASN A 137 -21.31 -10.03 24.48
CA ASN A 137 -21.25 -9.91 23.02
C ASN A 137 -19.84 -10.25 22.54
N SER A 138 -19.72 -11.15 21.57
CA SER A 138 -18.47 -11.56 20.95
C SER A 138 -18.43 -11.14 19.49
N LEU A 139 -17.25 -10.82 18.97
CA LEU A 139 -17.03 -10.28 17.64
C LEU A 139 -16.04 -11.16 16.86
N LEU A 140 -16.49 -11.70 15.72
CA LEU A 140 -15.61 -12.29 14.71
C LEU A 140 -15.29 -11.27 13.63
N VAL A 141 -14.02 -11.12 13.29
CA VAL A 141 -13.54 -10.30 12.16
C VAL A 141 -12.80 -11.16 11.15
N PHE A 142 -13.25 -11.16 9.91
CA PHE A 142 -12.54 -11.83 8.82
C PHE A 142 -12.70 -11.07 7.49
N PRO A 143 -11.72 -11.19 6.57
CA PRO A 143 -11.84 -10.62 5.25
C PRO A 143 -12.75 -11.46 4.36
N ALA A 144 -13.59 -10.83 3.55
CA ALA A 144 -14.34 -11.54 2.50
C ALA A 144 -13.40 -12.08 1.40
N GLN A 145 -12.28 -11.38 1.14
CA GLN A 145 -11.22 -11.81 0.24
C GLN A 145 -9.85 -11.49 0.84
N CYS A 146 -8.97 -12.48 0.95
CA CYS A 146 -7.60 -12.28 1.40
C CYS A 146 -6.87 -11.33 0.45
N ASN A 147 -6.33 -10.24 1.00
CA ASN A 147 -5.61 -9.24 0.21
C ASN A 147 -4.18 -9.71 -0.16
N PHE A 148 -3.67 -10.79 0.47
CA PHE A 148 -2.43 -11.43 0.08
C PHE A 148 -2.62 -12.23 -1.22
N ASN A 149 -3.44 -13.29 -1.19
CA ASN A 149 -3.53 -14.27 -2.28
C ASN A 149 -4.85 -14.31 -3.06
N GLY A 150 -5.82 -13.47 -2.72
CA GLY A 150 -7.12 -13.43 -3.41
C GLY A 150 -8.11 -14.54 -3.05
N PHE A 151 -7.83 -15.37 -2.05
CA PHE A 151 -8.80 -16.38 -1.61
C PHE A 151 -10.06 -15.73 -1.06
N LYS A 152 -11.21 -16.18 -1.53
CA LYS A 152 -12.54 -15.71 -1.10
C LYS A 152 -13.07 -16.65 -0.03
N TYR A 153 -13.34 -16.10 1.14
CA TYR A 153 -13.90 -16.89 2.23
C TYR A 153 -15.41 -17.07 2.02
N PRO A 154 -15.97 -18.27 2.25
CA PRO A 154 -17.40 -18.51 2.13
C PRO A 154 -18.20 -17.60 3.06
N LEU A 155 -19.18 -16.87 2.52
CA LEU A 155 -19.95 -15.90 3.31
C LEU A 155 -21.07 -16.54 4.14
N ASP A 156 -21.39 -17.82 3.95
CA ASP A 156 -22.29 -18.60 4.82
C ASP A 156 -21.74 -18.77 6.25
N ILE A 157 -20.45 -18.50 6.45
CA ILE A 157 -19.84 -18.37 7.79
C ILE A 157 -20.60 -17.33 8.64
N VAL A 158 -21.11 -16.26 8.03
CA VAL A 158 -21.89 -15.23 8.75
C VAL A 158 -23.06 -15.87 9.49
N GLU A 159 -23.86 -16.66 8.77
CA GLU A 159 -25.02 -17.34 9.32
C GLU A 159 -24.63 -18.41 10.34
N LYS A 160 -23.57 -19.19 10.07
CA LYS A 160 -23.05 -20.19 11.03
C LYS A 160 -22.65 -19.56 12.37
N VAL A 161 -21.98 -18.41 12.32
CA VAL A 161 -21.56 -17.67 13.52
C VAL A 161 -22.76 -17.11 14.28
N HIS A 162 -23.73 -16.51 13.56
CA HIS A 162 -24.95 -16.00 14.18
C HIS A 162 -25.76 -17.11 14.85
N ASN A 163 -25.87 -18.28 14.21
CA ASN A 163 -26.58 -19.45 14.76
C ASN A 163 -25.84 -20.12 15.92
N SER A 164 -24.57 -19.77 16.14
CA SER A 164 -23.78 -20.25 17.29
C SER A 164 -23.96 -19.38 18.54
N ALA A 165 -24.87 -18.39 18.50
CA ALA A 165 -25.26 -17.63 19.68
C ALA A 165 -25.86 -18.56 20.74
N SER A 166 -25.39 -18.39 21.98
CA SER A 166 -25.85 -19.17 23.14
C SER A 166 -26.49 -18.25 24.17
N ARG A 167 -27.06 -18.83 25.24
CA ARG A 167 -27.54 -18.04 26.39
C ARG A 167 -26.44 -17.18 27.03
N SER A 168 -25.16 -17.54 26.87
CA SER A 168 -24.02 -16.86 27.49
C SER A 168 -23.33 -15.84 26.57
N SER A 169 -23.45 -15.94 25.25
CA SER A 169 -22.81 -15.00 24.32
C SER A 169 -23.59 -14.82 23.01
N ASN A 170 -23.87 -13.57 22.66
CA ASN A 170 -24.32 -13.17 21.33
C ASN A 170 -23.11 -12.99 20.41
N TRP A 171 -23.16 -13.52 19.19
CA TRP A 171 -22.07 -13.37 18.23
C TRP A 171 -22.40 -12.36 17.13
N PHE A 172 -21.42 -11.51 16.83
CA PHE A 172 -21.45 -10.48 15.79
C PHE A 172 -20.32 -10.72 14.79
N VAL A 173 -20.56 -10.31 13.54
CA VAL A 173 -19.62 -10.50 12.44
C VAL A 173 -19.26 -9.16 11.81
N CYS A 174 -17.97 -8.82 11.82
CA CYS A 174 -17.41 -7.74 11.03
C CYS A 174 -16.68 -8.29 9.81
N LEU A 175 -17.18 -7.94 8.63
CA LEU A 175 -16.63 -8.34 7.34
C LEU A 175 -15.71 -7.24 6.80
N ASP A 176 -14.42 -7.52 6.71
CA ASP A 176 -13.51 -6.70 5.89
C ASP A 176 -13.77 -7.03 4.41
N ALA A 177 -14.61 -6.21 3.78
CA ALA A 177 -15.06 -6.41 2.41
C ALA A 177 -14.16 -5.71 1.39
N ALA A 178 -13.15 -4.96 1.82
CA ALA A 178 -12.44 -3.98 1.00
C ALA A 178 -11.76 -4.57 -0.25
N SER A 179 -11.11 -5.74 -0.09
CA SER A 179 -10.50 -6.48 -1.21
C SER A 179 -11.54 -7.18 -2.08
N PHE A 180 -12.63 -7.64 -1.46
CA PHE A 180 -13.69 -8.39 -2.14
C PHE A 180 -14.51 -7.49 -3.07
N VAL A 181 -15.06 -6.40 -2.56
CA VAL A 181 -15.99 -5.51 -3.31
C VAL A 181 -15.29 -4.71 -4.41
N ALA A 182 -13.96 -4.70 -4.43
CA ALA A 182 -13.18 -4.12 -5.53
C ALA A 182 -13.50 -4.79 -6.87
N THR A 183 -13.75 -6.10 -6.86
CA THR A 183 -13.97 -6.90 -8.07
C THR A 183 -15.09 -7.92 -7.96
N ASN A 184 -15.87 -7.93 -6.87
CA ASN A 184 -16.92 -8.92 -6.65
C ASN A 184 -18.21 -8.27 -6.17
N PHE A 185 -19.33 -8.94 -6.48
CA PHE A 185 -20.63 -8.55 -5.98
C PHE A 185 -20.84 -9.10 -4.57
N LEU A 186 -21.09 -8.21 -3.62
CA LEU A 186 -21.51 -8.56 -2.25
C LEU A 186 -23.02 -8.35 -2.15
N ASP A 187 -23.74 -9.44 -1.89
CA ASP A 187 -25.20 -9.46 -1.77
C ASP A 187 -25.60 -9.51 -0.29
N LEU A 188 -25.93 -8.32 0.26
CA LEU A 188 -26.39 -8.19 1.65
C LEU A 188 -27.85 -8.62 1.85
N GLY A 189 -28.61 -8.83 0.77
CA GLY A 189 -29.91 -9.49 0.85
C GLY A 189 -29.78 -10.97 1.20
N LYS A 190 -28.65 -11.59 0.82
CA LYS A 190 -28.34 -13.00 1.10
C LYS A 190 -27.50 -13.20 2.37
N TYR A 191 -26.38 -12.48 2.49
CA TYR A 191 -25.45 -12.62 3.61
C TYR A 191 -25.51 -11.37 4.47
N LYS A 192 -25.82 -11.49 5.76
CA LYS A 192 -26.15 -10.33 6.62
C LYS A 192 -25.12 -10.07 7.74
N PRO A 193 -23.83 -9.78 7.45
CA PRO A 193 -22.86 -9.45 8.50
C PRO A 193 -23.26 -8.17 9.24
N ASP A 194 -22.91 -8.05 10.51
CA ASP A 194 -23.32 -6.89 11.32
C ASP A 194 -22.57 -5.61 10.94
N PHE A 195 -21.33 -5.76 10.50
CA PHE A 195 -20.48 -4.65 10.07
C PHE A 195 -19.80 -4.98 8.74
N VAL A 196 -19.85 -4.06 7.78
CA VAL A 196 -19.16 -4.20 6.48
C VAL A 196 -18.24 -3.02 6.26
N CYS A 197 -16.94 -3.29 6.16
CA CYS A 197 -15.91 -2.28 6.01
C CYS A 197 -15.44 -2.20 4.56
N LEU A 198 -15.48 -1.02 3.94
CA LEU A 198 -15.05 -0.83 2.55
C LEU A 198 -14.39 0.53 2.30
N SER A 199 -13.61 0.59 1.21
CA SER A 199 -12.99 1.82 0.69
C SER A 199 -13.39 2.00 -0.78
N PHE A 200 -13.96 3.15 -1.13
CA PHE A 200 -14.49 3.37 -2.47
C PHE A 200 -13.41 3.47 -3.55
N TYR A 201 -12.22 3.99 -3.22
CA TYR A 201 -11.10 4.02 -4.17
C TYR A 201 -10.67 2.63 -4.66
N LYS A 202 -10.97 1.55 -3.92
CA LYS A 202 -10.69 0.19 -4.38
C LYS A 202 -11.68 -0.29 -5.44
N ILE A 203 -12.89 0.28 -5.46
CA ILE A 203 -13.95 -0.03 -6.42
C ILE A 203 -13.80 0.85 -7.68
N PHE A 204 -13.59 2.15 -7.49
CA PHE A 204 -13.64 3.15 -8.57
C PHE A 204 -12.27 3.75 -8.94
N GLY A 205 -11.23 3.58 -8.12
CA GLY A 205 -9.96 4.31 -8.25
C GLY A 205 -9.95 5.72 -7.63
N TYR A 206 -11.14 6.30 -7.41
CA TYR A 206 -11.35 7.64 -6.84
C TYR A 206 -12.70 7.69 -6.09
N PRO A 207 -12.88 8.52 -5.06
CA PRO A 207 -11.88 9.34 -4.37
C PRO A 207 -11.08 8.54 -3.34
N THR A 208 -9.81 8.91 -3.16
CA THR A 208 -8.99 8.44 -2.03
C THR A 208 -9.46 9.11 -0.74
N GLY A 209 -9.23 8.47 0.41
CA GLY A 209 -9.65 9.01 1.71
C GLY A 209 -11.16 8.99 1.95
N LEU A 210 -11.92 8.17 1.21
CA LEU A 210 -13.34 7.92 1.46
C LEU A 210 -13.65 6.42 1.44
N GLY A 211 -14.38 5.98 2.46
CA GLY A 211 -14.91 4.64 2.65
C GLY A 211 -16.26 4.70 3.35
N ALA A 212 -16.78 3.52 3.66
CA ALA A 212 -18.04 3.39 4.38
C ALA A 212 -17.97 2.20 5.34
N LEU A 213 -18.60 2.38 6.49
CA LEU A 213 -18.98 1.33 7.41
C LEU A 213 -20.49 1.13 7.27
N LEU A 214 -20.90 -0.03 6.73
CA LEU A 214 -22.31 -0.43 6.74
C LEU A 214 -22.58 -1.17 8.05
N VAL A 215 -23.61 -0.76 8.77
CA VAL A 215 -23.97 -1.32 10.08
C VAL A 215 -25.37 -1.88 10.00
N SER A 216 -25.55 -3.17 10.30
CA SER A 216 -26.87 -3.79 10.37
C SER A 216 -27.66 -3.19 11.54
N LYS A 217 -29.00 -3.17 11.49
CA LYS A 217 -29.80 -2.68 12.63
C LYS A 217 -29.47 -3.35 13.95
N ARG A 218 -29.16 -4.65 13.92
CA ARG A 218 -28.70 -5.41 15.09
C ARG A 218 -27.33 -4.95 15.58
N GLY A 219 -26.42 -4.62 14.66
CA GLY A 219 -25.09 -4.09 14.98
C GLY A 219 -25.13 -2.69 15.58
N GLU A 220 -26.14 -1.87 15.29
CA GLU A 220 -26.28 -0.52 15.84
C GLU A 220 -26.38 -0.53 17.38
N ASP A 221 -27.10 -1.52 17.93
CA ASP A 221 -27.37 -1.63 19.38
C ASP A 221 -26.12 -1.89 20.23
N VAL A 222 -25.06 -2.41 19.63
CA VAL A 222 -23.81 -2.75 20.31
C VAL A 222 -22.67 -1.77 20.03
N LEU A 223 -22.94 -0.69 19.28
CA LEU A 223 -21.95 0.38 19.04
C LEU A 223 -22.19 1.57 19.97
N HIS A 224 -21.34 1.70 20.98
CA HIS A 224 -21.34 2.79 21.95
C HIS A 224 -20.10 3.67 21.75
N LYS A 225 -20.25 4.73 20.96
CA LYS A 225 -19.19 5.70 20.73
C LYS A 225 -18.86 6.43 22.03
N ARG A 226 -17.58 6.41 22.45
CA ARG A 226 -17.11 7.16 23.63
C ARG A 226 -16.92 8.64 23.29
N TYR A 227 -16.08 8.93 22.30
CA TYR A 227 -15.75 10.28 21.83
C TYR A 227 -16.95 11.00 21.18
N TYR A 228 -16.96 12.32 21.25
CA TYR A 228 -17.85 13.18 20.48
C TYR A 228 -17.10 14.41 19.97
N GLY A 229 -17.49 14.89 18.80
CA GLY A 229 -16.96 16.10 18.18
C GLY A 229 -17.76 16.52 16.96
N GLY A 230 -17.57 17.76 16.50
CA GLY A 230 -18.02 18.20 15.18
C GLY A 230 -19.50 17.99 14.85
N GLY A 231 -20.40 18.28 15.80
CA GLY A 231 -21.85 18.23 15.60
C GLY A 231 -22.54 16.90 15.98
N THR A 232 -21.80 15.92 16.49
CA THR A 232 -22.31 14.58 16.85
C THR A 232 -23.17 14.52 18.14
N VAL A 233 -23.31 15.66 18.82
CA VAL A 233 -24.13 15.85 20.03
C VAL A 233 -25.29 16.82 19.76
N LYS A 234 -26.38 16.67 20.51
CA LYS A 234 -27.46 17.66 20.60
C LYS A 234 -27.04 18.83 21.49
N ILE A 235 -26.34 18.51 22.58
CA ILE A 235 -25.84 19.46 23.58
C ILE A 235 -24.64 18.86 24.29
N ALA A 236 -23.70 19.71 24.69
CA ALA A 236 -22.60 19.38 25.58
C ALA A 236 -22.38 20.55 26.54
N MET A 237 -22.12 20.24 27.81
CA MET A 237 -21.79 21.24 28.82
C MET A 237 -20.26 21.42 28.87
N SER A 238 -19.79 22.66 28.98
CA SER A 238 -18.35 22.96 29.00
C SER A 238 -17.73 22.81 30.39
N GLU A 239 -18.51 23.04 31.44
CA GLU A 239 -18.05 23.05 32.84
C GLU A 239 -18.31 21.73 33.56
N ILE A 240 -19.18 20.88 33.01
CA ILE A 240 -19.58 19.60 33.59
C ILE A 240 -19.39 18.53 32.52
N ASP A 241 -18.88 17.36 32.90
CA ASP A 241 -18.76 16.20 32.04
C ASP A 241 -20.12 15.55 31.77
N TRP A 242 -20.96 16.25 31.00
CA TRP A 242 -22.27 15.80 30.58
C TRP A 242 -22.57 16.24 29.14
N HIS A 243 -23.09 15.31 28.35
CA HIS A 243 -23.44 15.54 26.95
C HIS A 243 -24.56 14.59 26.50
N GLU A 244 -25.30 14.98 25.46
CA GLU A 244 -26.30 14.13 24.83
C GLU A 244 -25.97 13.93 23.34
N LYS A 245 -25.72 12.67 22.94
CA LYS A 245 -25.41 12.31 21.55
C LYS A 245 -26.65 12.35 20.65
N ARG A 246 -26.44 12.52 19.34
CA ARG A 246 -27.52 12.44 18.33
C ARG A 246 -28.20 11.06 18.34
N ASN A 247 -29.48 10.99 17.98
CA ASN A 247 -30.22 9.72 17.96
C ASN A 247 -29.92 8.88 16.71
N THR A 248 -29.58 9.53 15.61
CA THR A 248 -29.31 8.87 14.32
C THR A 248 -27.89 8.35 14.29
N LEU A 249 -27.68 7.10 13.84
CA LEU A 249 -26.37 6.45 13.87
C LEU A 249 -25.29 7.26 13.13
N HIS A 250 -25.50 7.61 11.87
CA HIS A 250 -24.47 8.30 11.08
C HIS A 250 -24.12 9.68 11.69
N GLU A 251 -25.11 10.45 12.14
CA GLU A 251 -24.89 11.72 12.84
C GLU A 251 -24.07 11.57 14.13
N ARG A 252 -24.12 10.41 14.82
CA ARG A 252 -23.27 10.15 15.98
C ARG A 252 -21.83 9.84 15.60
N PHE A 253 -21.61 9.17 14.48
CA PHE A 253 -20.33 8.56 14.13
C PHE A 253 -19.52 9.34 13.10
N GLU A 254 -20.12 10.30 12.41
CA GLU A 254 -19.46 11.19 11.45
C GLU A 254 -18.98 12.47 12.16
N ASP A 255 -17.76 12.42 12.70
CA ASP A 255 -17.17 13.58 13.39
C ASP A 255 -16.83 14.71 12.39
N GLY A 256 -17.42 15.88 12.63
CA GLY A 256 -17.11 17.09 11.87
C GLY A 256 -17.71 17.10 10.48
N THR A 257 -17.20 18.00 9.65
CA THR A 257 -17.65 18.12 8.26
C THR A 257 -17.12 16.95 7.44
N ILE A 258 -18.01 16.07 7.00
CA ILE A 258 -17.69 14.98 6.06
C ILE A 258 -17.25 15.53 4.70
N SER A 259 -16.45 14.77 3.95
CA SER A 259 -16.01 15.15 2.60
C SER A 259 -17.14 15.04 1.58
N PHE A 260 -18.10 15.97 1.63
CA PHE A 260 -19.31 15.96 0.81
C PHE A 260 -19.00 15.98 -0.70
N LEU A 261 -17.94 16.67 -1.14
CA LEU A 261 -17.49 16.64 -2.54
C LEU A 261 -17.04 15.25 -2.98
N SER A 262 -16.29 14.55 -2.12
CA SER A 262 -15.90 13.16 -2.37
C SER A 262 -17.11 12.22 -2.39
N ILE A 263 -18.09 12.46 -1.51
CA ILE A 263 -19.33 11.66 -1.47
C ILE A 263 -20.15 11.86 -2.75
N ILE A 264 -20.26 13.10 -3.25
CA ILE A 264 -20.92 13.42 -4.52
C ILE A 264 -20.30 12.59 -5.66
N ALA A 265 -18.97 12.52 -5.72
CA ALA A 265 -18.25 11.80 -6.76
C ALA A 265 -18.53 10.28 -6.80
N LEU A 266 -19.06 9.70 -5.71
CA LEU A 266 -19.45 8.28 -5.71
C LEU A 266 -20.57 7.99 -6.71
N LEU A 267 -21.49 8.95 -6.94
CA LEU A 267 -22.55 8.80 -7.93
C LEU A 267 -21.98 8.56 -9.33
N ASP A 268 -20.91 9.28 -9.67
CA ASP A 268 -20.21 9.10 -10.94
C ASP A 268 -19.51 7.75 -11.00
N GLY A 269 -18.86 7.31 -9.92
CA GLY A 269 -18.28 5.97 -9.83
C GLY A 269 -19.30 4.85 -10.12
N PHE A 270 -20.45 4.90 -9.46
CA PHE A 270 -21.54 3.94 -9.71
C PHE A 270 -22.09 4.02 -11.14
N ARG A 271 -22.23 5.23 -11.69
CA ARG A 271 -22.71 5.45 -13.06
C ARG A 271 -21.73 4.90 -14.09
N ILE A 272 -20.43 5.16 -13.92
CA ILE A 272 -19.35 4.71 -14.82
C ILE A 272 -19.30 3.19 -14.87
N ILE A 273 -19.31 2.50 -13.72
CA ILE A 273 -19.31 1.03 -13.72
C ILE A 273 -20.51 0.46 -14.47
N LYS A 274 -21.71 1.02 -14.24
CA LYS A 274 -22.93 0.58 -14.94
C LYS A 274 -22.89 0.88 -16.44
N SER A 275 -22.28 1.99 -16.85
CA SER A 275 -22.16 2.39 -18.24
C SER A 275 -21.12 1.55 -19.00
N LEU A 276 -19.94 1.33 -18.41
CA LEU A 276 -18.86 0.55 -19.01
C LEU A 276 -19.19 -0.95 -19.02
N ILE A 277 -19.86 -1.43 -17.97
CA ILE A 277 -20.12 -2.86 -17.74
C ILE A 277 -21.62 -3.03 -17.44
N PRO A 278 -22.51 -2.82 -18.43
CA PRO A 278 -23.95 -2.92 -18.22
C PRO A 278 -24.40 -4.34 -17.89
N ILE A 279 -25.61 -4.46 -17.37
CA ILE A 279 -26.25 -5.76 -17.11
C ILE A 279 -26.36 -6.53 -18.43
N ARG A 280 -25.94 -7.79 -18.43
CA ARG A 280 -26.03 -8.67 -19.61
C ARG A 280 -26.26 -10.10 -19.15
N ASN A 281 -27.18 -10.80 -19.80
CA ASN A 281 -27.53 -12.20 -19.51
C ASN A 281 -27.87 -12.44 -18.02
N GLY A 282 -28.65 -11.53 -17.42
CA GLY A 282 -29.03 -11.61 -15.99
C GLY A 282 -27.91 -11.33 -14.99
N MET A 283 -26.67 -11.09 -15.43
CA MET A 283 -25.55 -10.76 -14.56
C MET A 283 -25.40 -9.25 -14.38
N ASN A 284 -25.29 -8.80 -13.13
CA ASN A 284 -25.01 -7.42 -12.81
C ASN A 284 -23.55 -7.03 -13.10
N SER A 285 -23.26 -5.72 -13.09
CA SER A 285 -21.93 -5.19 -13.41
C SER A 285 -20.80 -5.84 -12.59
N MET A 286 -21.00 -5.99 -11.28
CA MET A 286 -19.98 -6.54 -10.38
C MET A 286 -19.79 -8.06 -10.57
N GLN A 287 -20.84 -8.81 -10.91
CA GLN A 287 -20.73 -10.23 -11.29
C GLN A 287 -19.94 -10.39 -12.58
N ARG A 288 -20.16 -9.51 -13.57
CA ARG A 288 -19.39 -9.49 -14.82
C ARG A 288 -17.93 -9.12 -14.58
N ILE A 289 -17.65 -8.15 -13.70
CA ILE A 289 -16.28 -7.80 -13.26
C ILE A 289 -15.61 -9.00 -12.58
N SER A 290 -16.31 -9.69 -11.69
CA SER A 290 -15.81 -10.88 -11.00
C SER A 290 -15.41 -11.97 -12.00
N MET A 291 -16.25 -12.23 -13.02
CA MET A 291 -15.95 -13.17 -14.09
C MET A 291 -14.69 -12.78 -14.87
N HIS A 292 -14.63 -11.53 -15.35
CA HIS A 292 -13.49 -11.03 -16.12
C HIS A 292 -12.17 -11.13 -15.35
N THR A 293 -12.16 -10.61 -14.13
CA THR A 293 -10.96 -10.59 -13.27
C THR A 293 -10.52 -12.01 -12.87
N PHE A 294 -11.46 -12.91 -12.58
CA PHE A 294 -11.16 -14.32 -12.34
C PHE A 294 -10.55 -14.99 -13.57
N THR A 295 -11.11 -14.79 -14.77
CA THR A 295 -10.59 -15.38 -16.01
C THR A 295 -9.15 -14.92 -16.29
N LEU A 296 -8.85 -13.63 -16.13
CA LEU A 296 -7.48 -13.11 -16.32
C LEU A 296 -6.52 -13.65 -15.26
N ALA A 297 -6.93 -13.69 -13.99
CA ALA A 297 -6.09 -14.23 -12.92
C ALA A 297 -5.85 -15.73 -13.10
N LYS A 298 -6.86 -16.49 -13.52
CA LYS A 298 -6.73 -17.91 -13.87
C LYS A 298 -5.74 -18.10 -15.02
N PHE A 299 -5.87 -17.32 -16.09
CA PHE A 299 -4.94 -17.38 -17.22
C PHE A 299 -3.49 -17.11 -16.77
N CYS A 300 -3.27 -16.04 -16.00
CA CYS A 300 -1.97 -15.72 -15.43
C CYS A 300 -1.41 -16.87 -14.58
N HIS A 301 -2.22 -17.39 -13.65
CA HIS A 301 -1.87 -18.50 -12.78
C HIS A 301 -1.48 -19.76 -13.57
N ASP A 302 -2.35 -20.20 -14.49
CA ASP A 302 -2.15 -21.43 -15.25
C ASP A 302 -0.92 -21.33 -16.15
N THR A 303 -0.67 -20.16 -16.75
CA THR A 303 0.57 -19.94 -17.51
C THR A 303 1.79 -19.98 -16.60
N LEU A 304 1.80 -19.28 -15.47
CA LEU A 304 2.94 -19.31 -14.52
C LEU A 304 3.22 -20.73 -14.01
N CYS A 305 2.18 -21.54 -13.72
CA CYS A 305 2.34 -22.95 -13.37
C CYS A 305 3.05 -23.77 -14.46
N SER A 306 2.83 -23.42 -15.73
CA SER A 306 3.39 -24.15 -16.87
C SER A 306 4.84 -23.75 -17.22
N LEU A 307 5.29 -22.56 -16.77
CA LEU A 307 6.63 -22.07 -17.07
C LEU A 307 7.69 -22.88 -16.31
N LYS A 308 8.64 -23.42 -17.08
CA LYS A 308 9.76 -24.20 -16.58
C LYS A 308 11.05 -23.70 -17.20
N HIS A 309 12.11 -23.81 -16.41
CA HIS A 309 13.48 -23.72 -16.85
C HIS A 309 13.84 -24.91 -17.75
N SER A 310 14.95 -24.80 -18.48
CA SER A 310 15.49 -25.84 -19.36
C SER A 310 15.76 -27.16 -18.63
N ASN A 311 16.05 -27.08 -17.33
CA ASN A 311 16.24 -28.23 -16.44
C ASN A 311 14.92 -28.81 -15.87
N ASN A 312 13.76 -28.42 -16.43
CA ASN A 312 12.41 -28.79 -16.00
C ASN A 312 11.98 -28.29 -14.62
N LYS A 313 12.77 -27.49 -13.90
CA LYS A 313 12.34 -26.87 -12.64
C LYS A 313 11.38 -25.70 -12.89
N PRO A 314 10.45 -25.42 -11.96
CA PRO A 314 9.49 -24.33 -12.11
C PRO A 314 10.15 -22.96 -12.04
N VAL A 315 9.64 -22.00 -12.83
CA VAL A 315 10.12 -20.60 -12.87
C VAL A 315 9.52 -19.76 -11.75
N ALA A 316 8.34 -20.14 -11.25
CA ALA A 316 7.63 -19.39 -10.23
C ALA A 316 7.14 -20.31 -9.10
N LYS A 317 7.28 -19.85 -7.86
CA LYS A 317 6.60 -20.41 -6.70
C LYS A 317 5.35 -19.60 -6.41
N LEU A 318 4.19 -20.23 -6.58
CA LEU A 318 2.89 -19.58 -6.40
C LEU A 318 2.37 -19.74 -4.96
N TYR A 319 1.66 -18.71 -4.47
CA TYR A 319 1.13 -18.63 -3.11
C TYR A 319 -0.38 -18.41 -3.15
N HIS A 320 -1.16 -19.49 -3.14
CA HIS A 320 -2.62 -19.46 -3.22
C HIS A 320 -3.26 -20.52 -2.33
N ASP A 321 -4.52 -20.27 -1.97
CA ASP A 321 -5.32 -21.11 -1.08
C ASP A 321 -6.44 -21.86 -1.81
N SER A 322 -6.52 -21.69 -3.13
CA SER A 322 -7.42 -22.37 -4.07
C SER A 322 -6.65 -22.86 -5.30
N ASN A 323 -7.30 -23.50 -6.27
CA ASN A 323 -6.69 -23.97 -7.52
C ASN A 323 -7.14 -23.21 -8.78
N PHE A 324 -7.73 -22.02 -8.61
CA PHE A 324 -8.28 -21.21 -9.71
C PHE A 324 -9.26 -21.98 -10.63
N ARG A 325 -10.03 -22.93 -10.08
CA ARG A 325 -11.12 -23.62 -10.81
C ARG A 325 -12.51 -23.11 -10.45
N ASP A 326 -12.64 -22.43 -9.31
CA ASP A 326 -13.91 -21.97 -8.77
C ASP A 326 -13.86 -20.46 -8.48
N ILE A 327 -14.67 -19.71 -9.23
CA ILE A 327 -14.79 -18.25 -9.10
C ILE A 327 -15.32 -17.81 -7.72
N SER A 328 -16.04 -18.68 -7.02
CA SER A 328 -16.53 -18.38 -5.67
C SER A 328 -15.41 -18.42 -4.62
N LYS A 329 -14.30 -19.12 -4.89
CA LYS A 329 -13.17 -19.33 -3.96
C LYS A 329 -11.95 -18.47 -4.27
N GLN A 330 -11.85 -17.90 -5.47
CA GLN A 330 -10.67 -17.14 -5.90
C GLN A 330 -11.04 -15.84 -6.61
N GLY A 331 -10.37 -14.75 -6.23
CA GLY A 331 -10.47 -13.44 -6.86
C GLY A 331 -9.42 -13.17 -7.94
N GLY A 332 -9.35 -11.91 -8.37
CA GLY A 332 -8.42 -11.43 -9.39
C GLY A 332 -6.99 -11.21 -8.89
N ILE A 333 -6.48 -12.01 -7.96
CA ILE A 333 -5.13 -11.86 -7.39
C ILE A 333 -4.30 -13.12 -7.64
N VAL A 334 -3.09 -12.95 -8.15
CA VAL A 334 -2.07 -14.00 -8.30
C VAL A 334 -0.81 -13.54 -7.57
N THR A 335 -0.31 -14.38 -6.67
CA THR A 335 0.85 -14.05 -5.82
C THR A 335 1.92 -15.11 -6.00
N PHE A 336 3.16 -14.69 -6.21
CA PHE A 336 4.28 -15.58 -6.48
C PHE A 336 5.62 -14.96 -6.13
N ASN A 337 6.65 -15.78 -6.12
CA ASN A 337 8.04 -15.36 -6.27
C ASN A 337 8.65 -16.08 -7.48
N ILE A 338 9.62 -15.45 -8.14
CA ILE A 338 10.38 -16.05 -9.23
C ILE A 338 11.54 -16.88 -8.63
N LEU A 339 11.84 -17.99 -9.28
CA LEU A 339 12.92 -18.90 -8.94
C LEU A 339 13.96 -18.91 -10.07
N HIS A 340 15.24 -18.98 -9.71
CA HIS A 340 16.32 -19.36 -10.60
C HIS A 340 16.23 -20.86 -10.95
N ASP A 341 17.00 -21.29 -11.95
CA ASP A 341 17.08 -22.67 -12.40
C ASP A 341 17.65 -23.63 -11.31
N ASP A 342 18.49 -23.12 -10.42
CA ASP A 342 18.98 -23.85 -9.25
C ASP A 342 17.90 -24.03 -8.15
N GLY A 343 16.82 -23.23 -8.20
CA GLY A 343 15.71 -23.21 -7.25
C GLY A 343 15.82 -22.12 -6.17
N SER A 344 16.87 -21.30 -6.19
CA SER A 344 16.98 -20.10 -5.35
C SER A 344 16.01 -19.01 -5.82
N TYR A 345 15.72 -18.03 -4.95
CA TYR A 345 14.75 -16.99 -5.25
C TYR A 345 15.39 -15.79 -5.94
N VAL A 346 14.69 -15.24 -6.93
CA VAL A 346 14.92 -13.88 -7.41
C VAL A 346 14.27 -12.90 -6.43
N GLY A 347 14.98 -11.84 -6.07
CA GLY A 347 14.45 -10.80 -5.19
C GLY A 347 13.23 -10.09 -5.80
N TYR A 348 12.17 -9.86 -5.01
CA TYR A 348 10.99 -9.16 -5.51
C TYR A 348 11.27 -7.68 -5.87
N ALA A 349 12.31 -7.06 -5.31
CA ALA A 349 12.74 -5.70 -5.66
C ALA A 349 13.40 -5.67 -7.05
N GLU A 350 14.22 -6.68 -7.36
CA GLU A 350 14.77 -6.88 -8.71
C GLU A 350 13.64 -7.09 -9.72
N PHE A 351 12.71 -8.00 -9.42
CA PHE A 351 11.53 -8.22 -10.26
C PHE A 351 10.74 -6.93 -10.49
N SER A 352 10.49 -6.17 -9.42
CA SER A 352 9.76 -4.90 -9.50
C SER A 352 10.49 -3.87 -10.36
N CYS A 353 11.83 -3.85 -10.33
CA CYS A 353 12.65 -2.97 -11.17
C CYS A 353 12.49 -3.33 -12.65
N ILE A 354 12.68 -4.60 -13.00
CA ILE A 354 12.54 -5.10 -14.37
C ILE A 354 11.13 -4.88 -14.91
N ALA A 355 10.10 -5.17 -14.10
CA ALA A 355 8.71 -4.89 -14.45
C ALA A 355 8.49 -3.40 -14.73
N SER A 356 9.03 -2.51 -13.88
CA SER A 356 8.87 -1.05 -14.04
C SER A 356 9.55 -0.52 -15.30
N ILE A 357 10.74 -1.04 -15.65
CA ILE A 357 11.45 -0.68 -16.89
C ILE A 357 10.61 -1.08 -18.13
N ASN A 358 9.82 -2.15 -18.01
CA ASN A 358 8.93 -2.62 -19.06
C ASN A 358 7.49 -2.07 -18.94
N ASN A 359 7.30 -0.95 -18.23
CA ASN A 359 6.01 -0.27 -18.03
C ASN A 359 4.94 -1.14 -17.34
N VAL A 360 5.36 -2.06 -16.47
CA VAL A 360 4.46 -2.87 -15.64
C VAL A 360 4.65 -2.51 -14.17
N THR A 361 3.57 -2.08 -13.52
CA THR A 361 3.56 -1.85 -12.08
C THR A 361 2.94 -3.02 -11.35
N VAL A 362 3.71 -3.66 -10.47
CA VAL A 362 3.25 -4.72 -9.57
C VAL A 362 3.37 -4.27 -8.11
N ARG A 363 2.69 -4.96 -7.20
CA ARG A 363 2.93 -4.77 -5.76
C ARG A 363 3.90 -5.83 -5.27
N THR A 364 4.75 -5.45 -4.31
CA THR A 364 5.70 -6.35 -3.66
C THR A 364 5.61 -6.26 -2.13
N GLY A 365 6.22 -7.24 -1.44
CA GLY A 365 6.25 -7.34 0.02
C GLY A 365 5.14 -8.23 0.60
N CYS A 366 4.71 -7.96 1.84
CA CYS A 366 3.66 -8.74 2.52
C CYS A 366 2.23 -8.19 2.33
N PHE A 367 2.04 -7.17 1.50
CA PHE A 367 0.73 -6.56 1.16
C PHE A 367 -0.14 -6.17 2.36
N CYS A 368 0.47 -5.82 3.50
CA CYS A 368 -0.25 -5.54 4.74
C CYS A 368 -1.05 -6.74 5.29
N ASN A 369 -0.68 -7.98 4.96
CA ASN A 369 -1.26 -9.22 5.47
C ASN A 369 -0.15 -10.10 6.09
N PRO A 370 0.43 -9.72 7.24
CA PRO A 370 1.61 -10.38 7.80
C PRO A 370 1.38 -11.86 8.13
N GLY A 371 0.19 -12.22 8.63
CA GLY A 371 -0.12 -13.62 8.94
C GLY A 371 -0.18 -14.53 7.70
N ALA A 372 -0.78 -14.04 6.61
CA ALA A 372 -0.82 -14.75 5.34
C ALA A 372 0.58 -14.84 4.70
N CYS A 373 1.33 -13.75 4.73
CA CYS A 373 2.71 -13.69 4.24
C CYS A 373 3.60 -14.71 4.97
N GLN A 374 3.57 -14.69 6.30
CA GLN A 374 4.31 -15.61 7.14
C GLN A 374 3.97 -17.07 6.83
N ARG A 375 2.67 -17.38 6.70
CA ARG A 375 2.19 -18.74 6.41
C ARG A 375 2.63 -19.22 5.03
N HIS A 376 2.45 -18.42 3.98
CA HIS A 376 2.80 -18.82 2.60
C HIS A 376 4.31 -18.91 2.37
N LEU A 377 5.10 -18.11 3.09
CA LEU A 377 6.56 -18.15 3.03
C LEU A 377 7.19 -19.17 3.99
N ASN A 378 6.36 -19.87 4.80
CA ASN A 378 6.80 -20.81 5.85
C ASN A 378 7.80 -20.19 6.85
N LEU A 379 7.60 -18.92 7.22
CA LEU A 379 8.48 -18.20 8.15
C LEU A 379 8.09 -18.48 9.60
N THR A 380 9.06 -18.87 10.41
CA THR A 380 8.89 -18.99 11.86
C THR A 380 8.96 -17.61 12.53
N LEU A 381 8.51 -17.52 13.79
CA LEU A 381 8.67 -16.29 14.58
C LEU A 381 10.15 -15.91 14.77
N LYS A 382 11.04 -16.91 14.84
CA LYS A 382 12.48 -16.69 14.92
C LYS A 382 13.02 -16.08 13.64
N ASP A 383 12.55 -16.53 12.48
CA ASP A 383 12.94 -15.97 11.18
C ASP A 383 12.50 -14.51 11.06
N LEU A 384 11.25 -14.21 11.45
CA LEU A 384 10.76 -12.83 11.45
C LEU A 384 11.58 -11.90 12.36
N LYS A 385 11.97 -12.40 13.54
CA LYS A 385 12.83 -11.65 14.46
C LYS A 385 14.23 -11.45 13.88
N LYS A 386 14.81 -12.49 13.28
CA LYS A 386 16.09 -12.44 12.58
C LYS A 386 16.07 -11.46 11.41
N HIS A 387 14.98 -11.44 10.64
CA HIS A 387 14.80 -10.51 9.53
C HIS A 387 14.83 -9.06 10.04
N TYR A 388 14.07 -8.77 11.11
CA TYR A 388 14.08 -7.45 11.75
C TYR A 388 15.47 -7.07 12.28
N ASP A 389 16.14 -7.98 12.97
CA ASP A 389 17.48 -7.75 13.53
C ASP A 389 18.54 -7.56 12.42
N ALA A 390 18.32 -8.13 11.22
CA ALA A 390 19.10 -7.89 10.01
C ALA A 390 18.75 -6.55 9.31
N GLY A 391 17.84 -5.75 9.88
CA GLY A 391 17.47 -4.43 9.39
C GLY A 391 16.26 -4.40 8.45
N HIS A 392 15.50 -5.49 8.33
CA HIS A 392 14.30 -5.51 7.49
C HIS A 392 13.13 -4.77 8.14
N VAL A 393 12.53 -3.86 7.38
CA VAL A 393 11.32 -3.13 7.72
C VAL A 393 10.33 -3.16 6.56
N CYS A 394 9.03 -3.08 6.87
CA CYS A 394 7.99 -3.14 5.85
C CYS A 394 8.17 -2.01 4.81
N GLY A 395 8.31 -2.40 3.54
CA GLY A 395 8.47 -1.47 2.41
C GLY A 395 9.91 -1.05 2.11
N ASP A 396 10.91 -1.69 2.73
CA ASP A 396 12.29 -1.57 2.30
C ASP A 396 12.58 -2.40 1.03
N SER A 397 13.86 -2.41 0.62
CA SER A 397 14.35 -3.19 -0.51
C SER A 397 15.10 -4.46 -0.08
N ASN A 398 15.05 -4.83 1.20
CA ASN A 398 15.67 -6.04 1.73
C ASN A 398 14.70 -7.21 1.53
N ASP A 399 14.66 -7.69 0.30
CA ASP A 399 13.70 -8.67 -0.18
C ASP A 399 14.12 -10.13 0.03
N LEU A 400 15.42 -10.38 0.20
CA LEU A 400 16.01 -11.67 0.52
C LEU A 400 16.93 -11.57 1.73
N ILE A 401 16.74 -12.44 2.73
CA ILE A 401 17.61 -12.57 3.90
C ILE A 401 18.09 -14.01 3.96
N GLU A 402 19.40 -14.20 3.78
CA GLU A 402 20.01 -15.54 3.66
C GLU A 402 19.34 -16.39 2.55
N GLY A 403 18.91 -15.75 1.47
CA GLY A 403 18.22 -16.40 0.35
C GLY A 403 16.74 -16.71 0.59
N ILE A 404 16.20 -16.36 1.76
CA ILE A 404 14.77 -16.52 2.09
C ILE A 404 14.03 -15.22 1.78
N PRO A 405 12.92 -15.26 1.01
CA PRO A 405 12.14 -14.08 0.71
C PRO A 405 11.45 -13.51 1.95
N THR A 406 11.48 -12.19 2.08
CA THR A 406 10.78 -11.43 3.13
C THR A 406 9.34 -11.07 2.74
N GLY A 407 8.94 -11.37 1.51
CA GLY A 407 7.67 -11.00 0.90
C GLY A 407 7.42 -11.73 -0.42
N ALA A 408 6.45 -11.24 -1.19
CA ALA A 408 6.13 -11.80 -2.50
C ALA A 408 5.89 -10.72 -3.56
N VAL A 409 5.73 -11.12 -4.81
CA VAL A 409 5.14 -10.32 -5.90
C VAL A 409 3.64 -10.61 -5.99
N ARG A 410 2.81 -9.58 -6.11
CA ARG A 410 1.36 -9.69 -6.29
C ARG A 410 0.89 -8.95 -7.53
N VAL A 411 0.26 -9.70 -8.41
CA VAL A 411 -0.51 -9.20 -9.56
C VAL A 411 -1.96 -9.09 -9.11
N SER A 412 -2.53 -7.89 -9.26
CA SER A 412 -3.94 -7.61 -8.95
C SER A 412 -4.62 -7.12 -10.22
N VAL A 413 -5.52 -7.93 -10.78
CA VAL A 413 -6.22 -7.58 -12.00
C VAL A 413 -7.52 -6.83 -11.68
N GLY A 414 -7.75 -5.74 -12.39
CA GLY A 414 -8.98 -4.95 -12.29
C GLY A 414 -9.84 -5.10 -13.54
N TYR A 415 -11.01 -4.46 -13.54
CA TYR A 415 -11.92 -4.49 -14.71
C TYR A 415 -11.39 -3.74 -15.93
N MET A 416 -10.36 -2.90 -15.77
CA MET A 416 -9.64 -2.26 -16.88
C MET A 416 -8.46 -3.10 -17.40
N SER A 417 -8.03 -4.13 -16.66
CA SER A 417 -6.96 -5.02 -17.12
C SER A 417 -7.44 -5.84 -18.31
N THR A 418 -6.56 -6.09 -19.28
CA THR A 418 -6.88 -6.90 -20.46
C THR A 418 -6.00 -8.14 -20.50
N LYS A 419 -6.32 -9.10 -21.38
CA LYS A 419 -5.45 -10.26 -21.63
C LYS A 419 -4.06 -9.80 -22.10
N CYS A 420 -3.99 -8.78 -22.96
CA CYS A 420 -2.73 -8.22 -23.45
C CYS A 420 -1.83 -7.71 -22.30
N SER A 421 -2.42 -7.10 -21.26
CA SER A 421 -1.68 -6.69 -20.07
C SER A 421 -1.05 -7.87 -19.33
N ILE A 422 -1.74 -9.01 -19.29
CA ILE A 422 -1.22 -10.25 -18.66
C ILE A 422 -0.19 -10.93 -19.55
N ASP A 423 -0.44 -10.99 -20.86
CA ASP A 423 0.52 -11.53 -21.83
C ASP A 423 1.84 -10.76 -21.75
N HIS A 424 1.80 -9.43 -21.70
CA HIS A 424 3.00 -8.59 -21.59
C HIS A 424 3.81 -8.89 -20.33
N LEU A 425 3.15 -9.04 -19.17
CA LEU A 425 3.80 -9.47 -17.94
C LEU A 425 4.45 -10.86 -18.08
N LEU A 426 3.73 -11.83 -18.67
CA LEU A 426 4.24 -13.18 -18.86
C LEU A 426 5.42 -13.22 -19.84
N THR A 427 5.40 -12.40 -20.88
CA THR A 427 6.53 -12.23 -21.82
C THR A 427 7.76 -11.65 -21.12
N ILE A 428 7.60 -10.66 -20.22
CA ILE A 428 8.72 -10.18 -19.40
C ILE A 428 9.30 -11.33 -18.56
N ILE A 429 8.42 -12.13 -17.94
CA ILE A 429 8.85 -13.28 -17.14
C ILE A 429 9.65 -14.28 -17.98
N GLN A 430 9.13 -14.62 -19.16
CA GLN A 430 9.77 -15.53 -20.10
C GLN A 430 11.11 -15.01 -20.61
N ASN A 431 11.20 -13.73 -20.95
CA ASN A 431 12.39 -13.16 -21.58
C ASN A 431 13.52 -12.86 -20.59
N CYS A 432 13.18 -12.52 -19.35
CA CYS A 432 14.15 -12.04 -18.35
C CYS A 432 14.47 -13.09 -17.27
N PHE A 433 13.63 -14.11 -17.07
CA PHE A 433 13.79 -15.02 -15.93
C PHE A 433 13.69 -16.50 -16.28
N ILE A 434 13.47 -16.89 -17.54
CA ILE A 434 13.62 -18.28 -17.99
C ILE A 434 14.94 -18.39 -18.70
N ASP A 435 15.74 -19.40 -18.35
CA ASP A 435 17.04 -19.73 -18.94
C ASP A 435 17.24 -19.17 -20.36
N LYS A 436 17.93 -18.04 -20.46
CA LYS A 436 18.80 -17.86 -21.61
C LYS A 436 19.86 -18.94 -21.45
N LYS A 437 20.08 -19.77 -22.46
CA LYS A 437 21.21 -20.71 -22.50
C LYS A 437 22.47 -19.93 -22.07
N GLU A 438 22.87 -20.02 -20.81
CA GLU A 438 24.24 -19.75 -20.46
C GLU A 438 25.03 -20.91 -21.06
N LEU A 439 25.97 -20.56 -21.94
CA LEU A 439 27.03 -21.46 -22.31
C LEU A 439 27.61 -22.04 -21.02
N GLN A 440 27.54 -23.37 -20.93
CA GLN A 440 28.11 -24.26 -19.94
C GLN A 440 29.00 -23.60 -18.88
N SER A 441 28.49 -23.64 -17.65
CA SER A 441 29.20 -23.57 -16.37
C SER A 441 30.74 -23.64 -16.46
N ALA A 442 31.41 -22.51 -16.30
CA ALA A 442 32.81 -22.53 -15.87
C ALA A 442 32.85 -22.76 -14.35
N ASN A 443 33.42 -23.89 -13.94
CA ASN A 443 33.69 -24.23 -12.55
C ASN A 443 34.47 -23.10 -11.86
N ARG A 444 34.01 -22.65 -10.69
CA ARG A 444 34.61 -21.56 -9.88
C ARG A 444 36.01 -21.86 -9.31
N LYS A 445 36.74 -22.87 -9.82
CA LYS A 445 38.05 -23.28 -9.29
C LYS A 445 39.25 -22.88 -10.16
N ASP A 446 39.05 -22.43 -11.40
CA ASP A 446 40.17 -22.21 -12.33
C ASP A 446 40.52 -20.72 -12.56
N ILE A 447 39.98 -19.78 -11.78
CA ILE A 447 40.36 -18.35 -11.84
C ILE A 447 41.60 -18.07 -10.98
N PHE A 448 42.65 -18.86 -11.17
CA PHE A 448 44.01 -18.48 -10.79
C PHE A 448 44.95 -18.85 -11.94
N PHE A 449 45.40 -17.82 -12.63
CA PHE A 449 46.63 -17.73 -13.43
C PHE A 449 47.01 -18.97 -14.26
N GLU A 450 46.81 -18.91 -15.57
CA GLU A 450 47.92 -18.70 -16.52
C GLU A 450 47.39 -18.61 -17.96
N ASN A 451 48.18 -17.91 -18.78
CA ASN A 451 47.89 -17.50 -20.14
C ASN A 451 47.47 -18.68 -21.05
N ASN A 452 46.27 -18.62 -21.64
CA ASN A 452 46.04 -19.24 -22.93
C ASN A 452 44.93 -18.52 -23.73
N PRO A 453 45.08 -18.30 -25.05
CA PRO A 453 44.20 -17.46 -25.84
C PRO A 453 43.14 -18.30 -26.55
N PHE A 454 41.93 -18.44 -25.99
CA PHE A 454 40.76 -18.87 -26.77
C PHE A 454 39.45 -18.31 -26.18
N THR A 455 38.84 -17.42 -26.98
CA THR A 455 37.40 -17.07 -27.07
C THR A 455 36.55 -17.20 -25.80
N ALA A 456 36.66 -16.22 -24.92
CA ALA A 456 35.69 -15.95 -23.86
C ALA A 456 34.41 -15.35 -24.46
N ASN A 457 33.23 -15.78 -23.98
CA ASN A 457 31.98 -15.08 -24.29
C ASN A 457 32.09 -13.63 -23.80
N GLU A 458 32.22 -12.71 -24.75
CA GLU A 458 32.41 -11.30 -24.49
C GLU A 458 31.14 -10.73 -23.84
N SER A 459 31.18 -10.51 -22.53
CA SER A 459 30.24 -9.60 -21.88
C SER A 459 30.43 -8.22 -22.51
N THR A 460 29.54 -7.85 -23.42
CA THR A 460 29.65 -6.58 -24.13
C THR A 460 29.02 -5.49 -23.26
N LEU A 461 29.77 -4.45 -22.95
CA LEU A 461 29.23 -3.24 -22.33
C LEU A 461 28.29 -2.56 -23.33
N ILE A 462 26.98 -2.63 -23.09
CA ILE A 462 25.96 -2.04 -23.97
C ILE A 462 25.90 -0.52 -23.82
N THR A 463 26.02 -0.02 -22.58
CA THR A 463 25.84 1.40 -22.29
C THR A 463 26.41 1.73 -20.91
N ILE A 464 27.03 2.92 -20.81
CA ILE A 464 27.33 3.56 -19.54
C ILE A 464 26.31 4.68 -19.33
N CYS A 465 25.64 4.65 -18.18
CA CYS A 465 24.70 5.69 -17.75
C CYS A 465 25.29 6.42 -16.54
N ILE A 466 25.47 7.72 -16.68
CA ILE A 466 25.94 8.60 -15.60
C ILE A 466 24.76 9.42 -15.14
N PHE A 467 24.68 9.72 -13.85
CA PHE A 467 23.63 10.54 -13.29
C PHE A 467 24.23 11.72 -12.53
N PRO A 468 24.58 12.81 -13.24
CA PRO A 468 25.27 13.94 -12.63
C PRO A 468 24.51 14.53 -11.44
N ILE A 469 23.19 14.70 -11.59
CA ILE A 469 22.32 15.20 -10.53
C ILE A 469 21.58 14.03 -9.87
N LYS A 470 21.58 14.01 -8.53
CA LYS A 470 20.76 13.07 -7.73
C LYS A 470 19.29 13.19 -8.14
N SER A 471 18.66 12.05 -8.44
CA SER A 471 17.24 11.96 -8.80
C SER A 471 16.82 12.53 -10.17
N CYS A 472 17.74 13.01 -11.01
CA CYS A 472 17.45 13.36 -12.41
C CYS A 472 17.70 12.18 -13.37
N GLY A 473 17.39 12.38 -14.66
CA GLY A 473 17.60 11.39 -15.72
C GLY A 473 19.08 11.07 -15.97
N ALA A 474 19.31 9.94 -16.66
CA ALA A 474 20.66 9.50 -17.03
C ALA A 474 21.21 10.28 -18.23
N PHE A 475 22.49 10.64 -18.14
CA PHE A 475 23.36 10.97 -19.27
C PHE A 475 23.95 9.66 -19.83
N LYS A 476 23.67 9.35 -21.09
CA LYS A 476 24.15 8.14 -21.76
C LYS A 476 25.47 8.44 -22.47
N VAL A 477 26.51 7.68 -22.16
CA VAL A 477 27.83 7.79 -22.79
C VAL A 477 27.81 7.03 -24.12
N CYS A 478 28.29 7.67 -25.19
CA CYS A 478 28.33 7.08 -26.52
C CYS A 478 29.63 6.33 -26.83
N ASN A 479 30.71 6.57 -26.08
CA ASN A 479 32.05 6.02 -26.35
C ASN A 479 32.71 5.49 -25.06
N SER A 480 33.53 6.30 -24.40
CA SER A 480 34.26 6.00 -23.17
C SER A 480 34.03 7.12 -22.16
N TRP A 481 34.20 6.82 -20.88
CA TRP A 481 34.07 7.82 -19.83
C TRP A 481 35.17 7.70 -18.77
N PRO A 482 35.73 8.81 -18.25
CA PRO A 482 36.79 8.74 -17.26
C PRO A 482 36.32 8.14 -15.93
N LEU A 483 37.20 7.32 -15.34
CA LEU A 483 37.06 6.81 -13.97
C LEU A 483 37.89 7.65 -13.00
N THR A 484 37.34 7.86 -11.82
CA THR A 484 37.97 8.58 -10.71
C THR A 484 37.98 7.70 -9.46
N CYS A 485 38.64 8.16 -8.39
CA CYS A 485 38.59 7.48 -7.10
C CYS A 485 37.17 7.38 -6.50
N LYS A 486 36.20 8.16 -7.02
CA LYS A 486 34.79 8.22 -6.59
C LYS A 486 33.82 7.44 -7.50
N GLY A 487 34.30 6.86 -8.60
CA GLY A 487 33.45 6.25 -9.65
C GLY A 487 33.60 6.95 -11.00
N PHE A 488 32.58 6.93 -11.85
CA PHE A 488 32.58 7.71 -13.10
C PHE A 488 32.71 9.20 -12.79
N LYS A 489 33.55 9.92 -13.55
CA LYS A 489 33.72 11.36 -13.42
C LYS A 489 32.36 12.06 -13.54
N TYR A 490 32.06 13.02 -12.66
CA TYR A 490 30.79 13.74 -12.61
C TYR A 490 29.56 12.95 -12.17
N ASP A 491 29.65 11.66 -11.83
CA ASP A 491 28.50 10.92 -11.32
C ASP A 491 28.11 11.35 -9.90
N ARG A 492 26.84 11.69 -9.70
CA ARG A 492 26.26 12.09 -8.40
C ARG A 492 27.05 13.20 -7.69
N GLU A 493 27.54 14.18 -8.44
CA GLU A 493 28.22 15.37 -7.88
C GLU A 493 27.25 16.50 -7.51
N TRP A 494 26.03 16.50 -8.07
CA TRP A 494 25.03 17.54 -7.83
C TRP A 494 23.74 17.01 -7.19
N MET A 495 22.99 17.89 -6.54
CA MET A 495 21.65 17.65 -6.03
C MET A 495 20.80 18.91 -6.07
N ILE A 496 19.49 18.74 -6.24
CA ILE A 496 18.53 19.85 -6.15
C ILE A 496 18.01 19.92 -4.71
N VAL A 497 18.06 21.09 -4.10
CA VAL A 497 17.62 21.34 -2.73
C VAL A 497 16.55 22.43 -2.70
N ASN A 498 15.69 22.41 -1.69
CA ASN A 498 14.74 23.51 -1.45
C ASN A 498 15.36 24.62 -0.59
N ARG A 499 14.60 25.69 -0.34
CA ARG A 499 14.99 26.81 0.56
C ARG A 499 15.44 26.41 1.97
N ASN A 500 15.00 25.25 2.46
CA ASN A 500 15.38 24.73 3.78
C ASN A 500 16.64 23.86 3.72
N GLY A 501 17.26 23.73 2.55
CA GLY A 501 18.45 22.91 2.33
C GLY A 501 18.17 21.40 2.24
N VAL A 502 16.92 20.99 2.07
CA VAL A 502 16.54 19.58 1.96
C VAL A 502 16.62 19.15 0.50
N ALA A 503 17.39 18.09 0.24
CA ALA A 503 17.50 17.48 -1.08
C ALA A 503 16.16 16.88 -1.53
N LEU A 504 15.75 17.22 -2.76
CA LEU A 504 14.58 16.62 -3.39
C LEU A 504 14.89 15.18 -3.82
N THR A 505 13.85 14.36 -3.88
CA THR A 505 13.92 12.98 -4.36
C THR A 505 12.84 12.72 -5.39
N GLN A 506 13.01 11.71 -6.25
CA GLN A 506 11.95 11.28 -7.17
C GLN A 506 10.67 10.82 -6.45
N LYS A 507 10.76 10.39 -5.18
CA LYS A 507 9.57 10.05 -4.38
C LYS A 507 8.72 11.28 -4.06
N THR A 508 9.36 12.43 -3.86
CA THR A 508 8.68 13.69 -3.51
C THR A 508 8.40 14.57 -4.73
N SER A 509 9.21 14.46 -5.79
CA SER A 509 9.01 15.14 -7.07
C SER A 509 9.39 14.22 -8.23
N PRO A 510 8.44 13.40 -8.74
CA PRO A 510 8.70 12.49 -9.85
C PRO A 510 9.18 13.19 -11.13
N ARG A 511 8.73 14.44 -11.37
CA ARG A 511 9.10 15.26 -12.54
C ARG A 511 10.61 15.48 -12.70
N MET A 512 11.41 15.29 -11.64
CA MET A 512 12.87 15.37 -11.73
C MET A 512 13.45 14.40 -12.78
N CYS A 513 12.78 13.27 -13.08
CA CYS A 513 13.23 12.32 -14.10
C CYS A 513 13.14 12.87 -15.55
N LEU A 514 12.37 13.94 -15.76
CA LEU A 514 12.23 14.63 -17.04
C LEU A 514 13.42 15.55 -17.33
N ILE A 515 14.13 16.00 -16.28
CA ILE A 515 15.38 16.75 -16.44
C ILE A 515 16.47 15.78 -16.88
N ARG A 516 17.03 16.02 -18.07
CA ARG A 516 18.10 15.23 -18.69
C ARG A 516 19.40 16.01 -18.64
N PRO A 517 20.33 15.67 -17.73
CA PRO A 517 21.65 16.28 -17.69
C PRO A 517 22.52 15.75 -18.83
N ILE A 518 23.36 16.61 -19.39
CA ILE A 518 24.39 16.30 -20.38
C ILE A 518 25.70 16.94 -19.93
N VAL A 519 26.77 16.16 -19.86
CA VAL A 519 28.09 16.67 -19.50
C VAL A 519 28.90 16.87 -20.78
N ASP A 520 29.29 18.11 -21.06
CA ASP A 520 30.20 18.45 -22.16
C ASP A 520 31.57 18.85 -21.59
N GLU A 521 32.53 17.93 -21.66
CA GLU A 521 33.90 18.18 -21.20
C GLU A 521 34.69 19.12 -22.12
N ASN A 522 34.33 19.22 -23.40
CA ASN A 522 35.05 20.10 -24.34
C ASN A 522 34.71 21.57 -24.06
N GLN A 523 33.44 21.84 -23.81
CA GLN A 523 32.95 23.19 -23.47
C GLN A 523 33.02 23.50 -21.97
N GLN A 524 33.37 22.50 -21.14
CA GLN A 524 33.40 22.61 -19.68
C GLN A 524 32.04 23.03 -19.07
N ILE A 525 30.94 22.48 -19.59
CA ILE A 525 29.56 22.78 -19.14
C ILE A 525 28.74 21.52 -18.86
N LEU A 526 27.85 21.63 -17.87
CA LEU A 526 26.74 20.74 -17.59
C LEU A 526 25.47 21.39 -18.15
N ILE A 527 24.81 20.74 -19.08
CA ILE A 527 23.58 21.20 -19.70
C ILE A 527 22.41 20.44 -19.09
N LEU A 528 21.39 21.13 -18.58
CA LEU A 528 20.14 20.51 -18.14
C LEU A 528 19.09 20.77 -19.21
N GLN A 529 18.49 19.70 -19.71
CA GLN A 529 17.44 19.78 -20.73
C GLN A 529 16.11 19.30 -20.15
N CYS A 530 15.03 20.01 -20.47
CA CYS A 530 13.66 19.54 -20.25
C CYS A 530 12.82 19.96 -21.45
N GLU A 531 12.13 19.01 -22.07
CA GLU A 531 11.40 19.21 -23.35
C GLU A 531 10.44 20.41 -23.31
N GLU A 532 9.76 20.61 -22.18
CA GLU A 532 8.78 21.69 -22.00
C GLU A 532 9.40 23.06 -21.65
N TYR A 533 10.64 23.11 -21.12
CA TYR A 533 11.23 24.33 -20.51
C TYR A 533 12.60 24.70 -21.10
N GLY A 534 12.98 24.10 -22.23
CA GLY A 534 14.27 24.35 -22.90
C GLY A 534 15.46 23.81 -22.12
N SER A 535 16.62 24.47 -22.27
CA SER A 535 17.87 24.05 -21.64
C SER A 535 18.58 25.17 -20.88
N ILE A 536 19.33 24.79 -19.85
CA ILE A 536 20.21 25.71 -19.11
C ILE A 536 21.61 25.12 -18.95
N GLU A 537 22.62 25.98 -19.08
CA GLU A 537 24.03 25.62 -19.01
C GLU A 537 24.64 26.06 -17.67
N ILE A 538 25.45 25.18 -17.09
CA ILE A 538 26.11 25.37 -15.80
C ILE A 538 27.60 25.04 -15.99
N PRO A 539 28.55 25.92 -15.59
CA PRO A 539 29.97 25.59 -15.67
C PRO A 539 30.33 24.33 -14.84
N LEU A 540 31.11 23.41 -15.42
CA LEU A 540 31.64 22.23 -14.72
C LEU A 540 32.69 22.58 -13.68
N ASP A 541 33.21 23.81 -13.66
CA ASP A 541 34.11 24.32 -12.63
C ASP A 541 33.53 25.59 -12.03
N VAL A 542 32.73 25.42 -10.99
CA VAL A 542 32.05 26.52 -10.28
C VAL A 542 33.05 27.42 -9.56
N THR A 543 34.29 26.96 -9.30
CA THR A 543 35.31 27.75 -8.61
C THR A 543 36.00 28.78 -9.49
N LYS A 544 35.90 28.66 -10.81
CA LYS A 544 36.45 29.61 -11.79
C LYS A 544 35.47 30.71 -12.18
N CYS A 545 34.22 30.64 -11.72
CA CYS A 545 33.20 31.64 -11.98
C CYS A 545 33.10 32.58 -10.77
N SER A 546 33.70 33.78 -10.87
CA SER A 546 33.82 34.76 -9.78
C SER A 546 32.48 35.20 -9.16
N ASP A 547 31.38 35.00 -9.88
CA ASP A 547 30.07 35.55 -9.52
C ASP A 547 29.15 34.54 -8.81
N LEU A 548 29.59 33.27 -8.63
CA LEU A 548 28.75 32.16 -8.14
C LEU A 548 29.13 31.59 -6.77
N ILE A 549 30.10 32.17 -6.07
CA ILE A 549 30.70 31.52 -4.89
C ILE A 549 30.06 32.03 -3.59
N GLN A 550 28.94 31.44 -3.18
CA GLN A 550 28.62 31.32 -1.76
C GLN A 550 28.86 29.87 -1.32
N ILE A 551 29.94 29.65 -0.56
CA ILE A 551 30.13 28.40 0.17
C ILE A 551 29.04 28.35 1.24
N SER A 552 28.02 27.53 1.03
CA SER A 552 26.95 27.32 2.01
C SER A 552 27.04 25.93 2.61
N THR A 553 26.87 25.87 3.93
CA THR A 553 26.78 24.63 4.71
C THR A 553 25.32 24.21 4.78
N LEU A 554 24.96 23.07 4.21
CA LEU A 554 23.58 22.57 4.26
C LEU A 554 23.31 21.75 5.53
N CYS A 555 22.20 22.07 6.21
CA CYS A 555 21.70 21.34 7.38
C CYS A 555 20.54 20.39 7.04
N GLN A 556 20.80 19.09 7.23
CA GLN A 556 19.95 17.91 7.48
C GLN A 556 18.50 17.78 6.93
N SER A 557 18.26 16.60 6.32
CA SER A 557 16.99 15.87 6.34
C SER A 557 17.20 14.42 6.84
N LYS A 558 16.13 13.78 7.35
CA LYS A 558 16.06 12.55 8.16
C LYS A 558 16.66 11.24 7.57
N VAL A 559 17.27 11.25 6.38
CA VAL A 559 17.45 10.01 5.60
C VAL A 559 18.90 9.61 5.26
N CYS A 560 19.94 10.40 5.59
CA CYS A 560 21.33 9.91 5.41
C CYS A 560 22.38 10.46 6.41
N GLY A 561 22.00 11.26 7.41
CA GLY A 561 22.84 11.62 8.57
C GLY A 561 24.08 12.49 8.34
N ASP A 562 24.65 12.53 7.13
CA ASP A 562 25.91 13.24 6.85
C ASP A 562 25.68 14.74 6.51
N ARG A 563 26.47 15.64 7.09
CA ARG A 563 26.54 17.07 6.68
C ARG A 563 27.44 17.18 5.46
N ILE A 564 27.02 17.92 4.43
CA ILE A 564 27.74 18.04 3.16
C ILE A 564 27.96 19.52 2.84
N GLN A 565 29.20 19.89 2.53
CA GLN A 565 29.55 21.21 2.02
C GLN A 565 29.59 21.23 0.49
N GLY A 566 29.35 22.40 -0.11
CA GLY A 566 29.32 22.55 -1.56
C GLY A 566 28.99 23.96 -2.04
N TYR A 567 28.75 24.07 -3.34
CA TYR A 567 28.59 25.32 -4.06
C TYR A 567 27.19 25.43 -4.67
N ASP A 568 26.55 26.58 -4.51
CA ASP A 568 25.32 26.93 -5.25
C ASP A 568 25.68 27.26 -6.70
N CYS A 569 24.89 26.77 -7.66
CA CYS A 569 25.09 27.01 -9.09
C CYS A 569 24.39 28.31 -9.59
N GLY A 570 23.79 29.09 -8.70
CA GLY A 570 23.34 30.46 -8.96
C GLY A 570 21.86 30.65 -9.32
N ASP A 571 21.44 31.91 -9.35
CA ASP A 571 20.02 32.30 -9.45
C ASP A 571 19.37 31.93 -10.78
N ARG A 572 20.13 31.95 -11.89
CA ARG A 572 19.61 31.54 -13.21
C ARG A 572 19.16 30.08 -13.20
N VAL A 573 19.99 29.21 -12.60
CA VAL A 573 19.71 27.77 -12.47
C VAL A 573 18.56 27.55 -11.49
N SER A 574 18.55 28.33 -10.40
CA SER A 574 17.47 28.33 -9.41
C SER A 574 16.10 28.62 -10.04
N PHE A 575 16.03 29.68 -10.86
CA PHE A 575 14.80 30.07 -11.55
C PHE A 575 14.34 28.97 -12.51
N TRP A 576 15.25 28.48 -13.37
CA TRP A 576 14.93 27.44 -14.34
C TRP A 576 14.42 26.14 -13.67
N LEU A 577 15.06 25.71 -12.58
CA LEU A 577 14.61 24.53 -11.83
C LEU A 577 13.25 24.74 -11.17
N SER A 578 13.01 25.93 -10.64
CA SER A 578 11.76 26.25 -9.96
C SER A 578 10.57 26.24 -10.92
N GLU A 579 10.76 26.81 -12.11
CA GLU A 579 9.77 26.78 -13.20
C GLU A 579 9.56 25.34 -13.71
N THR A 580 10.64 24.62 -14.02
CA THR A 580 10.58 23.27 -14.61
C THR A 580 9.85 22.27 -13.71
N LEU A 581 10.04 22.39 -12.39
CA LEU A 581 9.46 21.48 -11.40
C LEU A 581 8.18 22.02 -10.74
N GLY A 582 7.82 23.29 -10.97
CA GLY A 582 6.66 23.95 -10.35
C GLY A 582 6.80 24.09 -8.84
N ILE A 583 8.03 24.25 -8.33
CA ILE A 583 8.32 24.37 -6.89
C ILE A 583 9.20 25.60 -6.71
N PRO A 584 8.81 26.59 -5.90
CA PRO A 584 9.61 27.80 -5.70
C PRO A 584 10.90 27.53 -4.92
N ASP A 585 11.87 28.42 -5.09
CA ASP A 585 13.12 28.49 -4.32
C ASP A 585 13.98 27.21 -4.37
N LEU A 586 14.04 26.54 -5.52
CA LEU A 586 14.92 25.41 -5.73
C LEU A 586 16.33 25.86 -6.09
N ARG A 587 17.34 25.26 -5.47
CA ARG A 587 18.76 25.50 -5.77
C ARG A 587 19.43 24.25 -6.29
N LEU A 588 20.33 24.40 -7.25
CA LEU A 588 21.23 23.32 -7.67
C LEU A 588 22.53 23.43 -6.88
N PHE A 589 22.87 22.35 -6.18
CA PHE A 589 24.00 22.32 -5.28
C PHE A 589 25.02 21.29 -5.75
N ARG A 590 26.29 21.69 -5.88
CA ARG A 590 27.41 20.81 -6.20
C ARG A 590 28.23 20.48 -4.96
N LYS A 591 28.47 19.21 -4.69
CA LYS A 591 29.32 18.76 -3.57
C LYS A 591 30.75 19.32 -3.69
N ASN A 592 31.32 19.75 -2.57
CA ASN A 592 32.73 20.15 -2.50
C ASN A 592 33.65 18.92 -2.60
N ASP A 593 34.66 18.99 -3.46
CA ASP A 593 35.63 17.91 -3.63
C ASP A 593 36.56 17.70 -2.44
N LYS A 594 36.72 18.72 -1.57
CA LYS A 594 37.52 18.62 -0.34
C LYS A 594 36.78 17.88 0.79
N ASP A 595 35.46 17.73 0.69
CA ASP A 595 34.64 17.05 1.68
C ASP A 595 34.56 15.54 1.34
N LYS A 596 35.39 14.72 1.97
CA LYS A 596 35.50 13.28 1.67
C LYS A 596 34.39 12.51 2.39
N ARG A 597 33.55 11.81 1.61
CA ARG A 597 32.56 10.89 2.17
C ARG A 597 33.06 9.45 2.01
N LEU A 598 33.16 8.76 3.13
CA LEU A 598 33.70 7.42 3.23
C LEU A 598 32.57 6.40 3.40
N PHE A 599 32.71 5.24 2.75
CA PHE A 599 31.76 4.13 2.89
C PHE A 599 31.74 3.60 4.33
N LYS A 600 30.58 3.64 5.01
CA LYS A 600 30.39 3.08 6.35
C LYS A 600 29.81 1.67 6.23
N ASN A 601 30.61 0.64 6.48
CA ASN A 601 30.12 -0.74 6.61
C ASN A 601 30.59 -1.33 7.94
N SER A 602 29.65 -1.74 8.80
CA SER A 602 29.93 -2.28 10.13
C SER A 602 30.55 -3.69 10.12
N ASN A 603 30.60 -4.36 8.96
CA ASN A 603 30.98 -5.77 8.85
C ASN A 603 32.36 -6.05 8.25
N TYR A 604 33.20 -5.03 8.00
CA TYR A 604 34.53 -5.23 7.42
C TYR A 604 35.62 -4.46 8.17
N LYS A 605 36.14 -5.04 9.26
CA LYS A 605 37.38 -4.57 9.89
C LYS A 605 38.57 -4.97 8.99
N GLY A 606 39.22 -3.99 8.34
CA GLY A 606 40.60 -4.17 7.84
C GLY A 606 40.91 -3.97 6.34
N LYS A 607 40.05 -3.35 5.52
CA LYS A 607 40.42 -2.92 4.16
C LYS A 607 40.14 -1.44 3.92
N GLU A 608 40.96 -0.83 3.05
CA GLU A 608 40.92 0.60 2.67
C GLU A 608 39.49 1.09 2.37
N VAL A 609 39.10 2.16 3.05
CA VAL A 609 37.78 2.76 2.91
C VAL A 609 37.75 3.60 1.63
N LYS A 610 36.92 3.20 0.65
CA LYS A 610 36.79 3.91 -0.63
C LYS A 610 35.89 5.14 -0.50
N GLU A 611 36.27 6.22 -1.16
CA GLU A 611 35.51 7.47 -1.21
C GLU A 611 34.29 7.33 -2.14
N ILE A 612 33.14 7.86 -1.72
CA ILE A 612 31.89 7.87 -2.51
C ILE A 612 31.38 9.31 -2.68
N ALA A 613 30.73 9.59 -3.80
CA ALA A 613 30.04 10.87 -4.03
C ALA A 613 28.68 10.90 -3.29
N LEU A 614 27.62 11.46 -3.90
CA LEU A 614 26.25 11.44 -3.35
C LEU A 614 25.51 10.11 -3.59
N ALA A 615 26.24 9.04 -3.91
CA ALA A 615 25.72 7.68 -4.05
C ALA A 615 25.28 7.09 -2.70
N ASN A 616 24.31 6.18 -2.73
CA ASN A 616 23.73 5.62 -1.49
C ASN A 616 24.55 4.46 -0.92
N GLN A 617 25.05 3.54 -1.77
CA GLN A 617 25.66 2.28 -1.32
C GLN A 617 26.91 1.84 -2.11
N ALA A 618 27.06 2.19 -3.39
CA ALA A 618 28.22 1.80 -4.20
C ALA A 618 28.53 2.85 -5.28
N GLN A 619 29.75 2.79 -5.84
CA GLN A 619 30.21 3.68 -6.92
C GLN A 619 29.62 3.32 -8.29
N PHE A 620 29.26 2.06 -8.50
CA PHE A 620 28.68 1.56 -9.73
C PHE A 620 27.46 0.72 -9.43
N LEU A 621 26.46 0.83 -10.29
CA LEU A 621 25.37 -0.13 -10.39
C LEU A 621 25.54 -0.86 -11.72
N LEU A 622 25.89 -2.14 -11.65
CA LEU A 622 25.92 -3.02 -12.81
C LEU A 622 24.50 -3.56 -13.01
N ILE A 623 23.89 -3.23 -14.14
CA ILE A 623 22.61 -3.78 -14.56
C ILE A 623 22.94 -4.77 -15.66
N ASN A 624 22.74 -6.05 -15.39
CA ASN A 624 22.77 -7.04 -16.43
C ASN A 624 21.45 -6.95 -17.21
N VAL A 625 21.54 -6.74 -18.53
CA VAL A 625 20.37 -6.71 -19.43
C VAL A 625 20.14 -8.09 -20.08
N SER A 626 20.85 -9.12 -19.59
CA SER A 626 20.59 -10.51 -19.89
C SER A 626 19.17 -10.90 -19.52
#